data_AF-A0A9K3KYD9-F1
#
_entry.id   AF-A0A9K3KYD9-F1
#
_cell.length_a   1.000
_cell.length_b   1.000
_cell.length_c   1.000
_cell.angle_alpha   90.00
_cell.angle_beta   90.00
_cell.angle_gamma   90.00
#
_symmetry.space_group_name_H-M   'P 1'
#
loop_
_entity.id
_entity.type
_entity.pdbx_description
1 polymer ?
#
loop_
_entity_poly.entity_id
_entity_poly.type
_entity_poly.pdbx_seq_one_letter_code
_entity_poly.pdbx_strand_id
1 'polypeptide(L)'
;MGKLSRDKRDVFYRRAKEKGYRARSAFKLLQLDSEFGLFENVTRAVDLCAAPGSWSQVLTDKLMGKQQQNEQEKLNTSLKEGGDLEDAKQGGTISERHPTIVAVDLQPMAPIDGVLCIQGDITSYETAQAILEPFENNERAQLVVCDGAPDVTGLHDLDEYLQSQLLIAAIKITTHVLVDGGTFVAKIFRGRHAGQLYAQLKMLFERVSIAKPTSSRNSSLESFVVCQNFRGGEKFRNLPLDGDTVLESDNIAPHIPPFFACGDLSGWGEESGIVMDADKSYPMDEKDFVAPVAPPIYQPHLAQEYQEKLKTKDTTQKQ
;
A
#
# COMPACT_ATOMS: atom_id res chain seq x y z
N MET A 1 2.48 -8.41 35.02
CA MET A 1 3.78 -8.30 34.34
C MET A 1 3.59 -8.63 32.87
N GLY A 2 3.49 -7.62 32.01
CA GLY A 2 3.32 -7.83 30.58
C GLY A 2 4.63 -8.31 29.96
N LYS A 3 4.61 -9.47 29.28
CA LYS A 3 5.74 -9.86 28.44
C LYS A 3 5.99 -8.74 27.43
N LEU A 4 7.21 -8.20 27.45
CA LEU A 4 7.67 -7.13 26.55
C LEU A 4 7.35 -7.48 25.09
N SER A 5 7.04 -6.46 24.27
CA SER A 5 6.69 -6.61 22.84
C SER A 5 7.74 -7.35 21.98
N ARG A 6 8.93 -7.60 22.53
CA ARG A 6 9.97 -8.46 21.95
C ARG A 6 9.52 -9.91 21.74
N ASP A 7 8.63 -10.45 22.59
CA ASP A 7 8.20 -11.87 22.56
C ASP A 7 7.01 -12.16 21.61
N LYS A 8 6.40 -11.13 20.99
CA LYS A 8 5.23 -11.28 20.10
C LYS A 8 5.58 -11.04 18.63
N ARG A 9 6.72 -11.55 18.18
CA ARG A 9 7.14 -11.47 16.77
C ARG A 9 6.67 -12.73 16.05
N ASP A 10 5.63 -12.55 15.25
CA ASP A 10 5.12 -13.60 14.40
C ASP A 10 6.03 -13.85 13.19
N VAL A 11 5.73 -14.88 12.41
CA VAL A 11 6.55 -15.30 11.28
C VAL A 11 6.71 -14.21 10.21
N PHE A 12 5.66 -13.43 9.93
CA PHE A 12 5.70 -12.37 8.91
C PHE A 12 6.53 -11.16 9.36
N TYR A 13 6.62 -10.89 10.67
CA TYR A 13 7.57 -9.91 11.18
C TYR A 13 9.02 -10.31 10.89
N ARG A 14 9.37 -11.58 11.08
CA ARG A 14 10.75 -12.06 10.82
C ARG A 14 11.09 -12.00 9.35
N ARG A 15 10.21 -12.56 8.52
CA ARG A 15 10.36 -12.54 7.07
C ARG A 15 10.47 -11.13 6.53
N ALA A 16 9.79 -10.15 7.16
CA ALA A 16 9.94 -8.75 6.78
C ALA A 16 11.36 -8.25 7.04
N LYS A 17 11.94 -8.58 8.20
CA LYS A 17 13.33 -8.20 8.53
C LYS A 17 14.35 -8.92 7.66
N GLU A 18 14.16 -10.21 7.42
CA GLU A 18 14.99 -11.01 6.51
C GLU A 18 14.98 -10.45 5.09
N LYS A 19 13.81 -10.02 4.58
CA LYS A 19 13.64 -9.43 3.25
C LYS A 19 13.90 -7.91 3.19
N GLY A 20 14.26 -7.26 4.29
CA GLY A 20 14.50 -5.81 4.32
C GLY A 20 13.25 -4.92 4.27
N TYR A 21 12.05 -5.48 4.44
CA TYR A 21 10.82 -4.71 4.56
C TYR A 21 10.71 -3.99 5.92
N ARG A 22 10.22 -2.75 5.88
CA ARG A 22 10.02 -1.91 7.07
C ARG A 22 9.01 -2.52 8.03
N ALA A 23 7.93 -3.11 7.51
CA ALA A 23 6.86 -3.73 8.28
C ALA A 23 6.36 -5.04 7.66
N ARG A 24 5.72 -5.88 8.50
CA ARG A 24 5.10 -7.15 8.08
C ARG A 24 3.90 -6.97 7.14
N SER A 25 3.30 -5.78 7.08
CA SER A 25 2.17 -5.50 6.19
C SER A 25 2.55 -5.59 4.71
N ALA A 26 3.84 -5.55 4.36
CA ALA A 26 4.33 -5.86 3.01
C ALA A 26 3.78 -7.19 2.47
N PHE A 27 3.71 -8.24 3.31
CA PHE A 27 3.19 -9.55 2.89
C PHE A 27 1.70 -9.54 2.59
N LYS A 28 0.94 -8.61 3.16
CA LYS A 28 -0.50 -8.48 2.86
C LYS A 28 -0.68 -8.06 1.41
N LEU A 29 0.05 -7.03 0.98
CA LEU A 29 -0.01 -6.56 -0.40
C LEU A 29 0.52 -7.61 -1.39
N LEU A 30 1.61 -8.30 -1.06
CA LEU A 30 2.12 -9.40 -1.88
C LEU A 30 1.11 -10.55 -2.07
N GLN A 31 0.38 -10.90 -1.01
CA GLN A 31 -0.64 -11.94 -1.07
C GLN A 31 -1.91 -11.48 -1.81
N LEU A 32 -2.25 -10.19 -1.71
CA LEU A 32 -3.33 -9.61 -2.52
C LEU A 32 -2.93 -9.62 -4.00
N ASP A 33 -1.69 -9.24 -4.34
CA ASP A 33 -1.18 -9.29 -5.71
C ASP A 33 -1.24 -10.71 -6.29
N SER A 34 -0.85 -11.74 -5.53
CA SER A 34 -0.91 -13.13 -6.03
C SER A 34 -2.32 -13.61 -6.38
N GLU A 35 -3.36 -13.05 -5.75
CA GLU A 35 -4.76 -13.43 -6.01
C GLU A 35 -5.40 -12.55 -7.11
N PHE A 36 -5.06 -11.26 -7.15
CA PHE A 36 -5.76 -10.28 -7.98
C PHE A 36 -4.95 -9.73 -9.17
N GLY A 37 -3.68 -10.07 -9.30
CA GLY A 37 -2.81 -9.56 -10.38
C GLY A 37 -2.62 -8.05 -10.31
N LEU A 38 -2.49 -7.49 -9.11
CA LEU A 38 -2.55 -6.04 -8.86
C LEU A 38 -1.48 -5.25 -9.63
N PHE A 39 -0.32 -5.86 -9.89
CA PHE A 39 0.81 -5.21 -10.55
C PHE A 39 0.92 -5.51 -12.04
N GLU A 40 -0.10 -6.09 -12.67
CA GLU A 40 -0.11 -6.34 -14.12
C GLU A 40 -0.31 -5.03 -14.91
N ASN A 41 0.64 -4.71 -15.80
CA ASN A 41 0.61 -3.51 -16.64
C ASN A 41 0.51 -2.17 -15.88
N VAL A 42 0.92 -2.15 -14.61
CA VAL A 42 0.98 -0.94 -13.79
C VAL A 42 2.36 -0.29 -13.94
N THR A 43 2.36 0.99 -14.27
CA THR A 43 3.56 1.86 -14.30
C THR A 43 3.38 3.08 -13.39
N ARG A 44 2.16 3.43 -12.98
CA ARG A 44 1.90 4.57 -12.08
C ARG A 44 1.10 4.12 -10.87
N ALA A 45 1.68 4.26 -9.69
CA ALA A 45 1.05 3.83 -8.43
C ALA A 45 1.10 4.93 -7.37
N VAL A 46 0.06 4.99 -6.54
CA VAL A 46 -0.02 5.87 -5.37
C VAL A 46 -0.24 5.04 -4.11
N ASP A 47 0.54 5.28 -3.07
CA ASP A 47 0.42 4.69 -1.73
C ASP A 47 -0.07 5.77 -0.76
N LEU A 48 -1.33 5.66 -0.32
CA LEU A 48 -1.97 6.59 0.63
C LEU A 48 -1.82 6.08 2.06
N CYS A 49 -1.62 6.99 3.01
CA CYS A 49 -1.35 6.66 4.41
C CYS A 49 -0.19 5.65 4.52
N ALA A 50 0.88 5.96 3.77
CA ALA A 50 1.94 5.00 3.46
C ALA A 50 2.86 4.69 4.65
N ALA A 51 2.93 5.52 5.69
CA ALA A 51 3.93 5.37 6.76
C ALA A 51 3.80 4.01 7.45
N PRO A 52 4.91 3.26 7.67
CA PRO A 52 6.31 3.66 7.48
C PRO A 52 6.88 3.43 6.07
N GLY A 53 6.09 2.99 5.09
CA GLY A 53 6.45 2.84 3.68
C GLY A 53 6.65 1.39 3.24
N SER A 54 6.08 0.41 3.94
CA SER A 54 6.27 -1.01 3.58
C SER A 54 5.57 -1.43 2.29
N TRP A 55 4.42 -0.81 1.98
CA TRP A 55 3.71 -1.03 0.71
C TRP A 55 4.43 -0.32 -0.44
N SER A 56 4.92 0.89 -0.21
CA SER A 56 5.82 1.59 -1.13
C SER A 56 7.08 0.78 -1.51
N GLN A 57 7.69 0.06 -0.55
CA GLN A 57 8.80 -0.87 -0.87
C GLN A 57 8.34 -2.01 -1.79
N VAL A 58 7.19 -2.63 -1.50
CA VAL A 58 6.63 -3.70 -2.34
C VAL A 58 6.32 -3.19 -3.76
N LEU A 59 5.74 -1.99 -3.88
CA LEU A 59 5.48 -1.35 -5.18
C LEU A 59 6.79 -1.17 -5.96
N THR A 60 7.84 -0.69 -5.29
CA THR A 60 9.15 -0.50 -5.92
C THR A 60 9.71 -1.84 -6.42
N ASP A 61 9.79 -2.84 -5.54
CA ASP A 61 10.32 -4.17 -5.88
C ASP A 61 9.59 -4.81 -7.07
N LYS A 62 8.25 -4.72 -7.08
CA LYS A 62 7.40 -5.39 -8.07
C LYS A 62 7.34 -4.65 -9.39
N LEU A 63 7.27 -3.32 -9.38
CA LEU A 63 7.16 -2.54 -10.61
C LEU A 63 8.52 -2.37 -11.29
N MET A 64 9.60 -2.19 -10.52
CA MET A 64 10.95 -2.10 -11.07
C MET A 64 11.51 -3.47 -11.46
N GLY A 65 11.25 -4.52 -10.67
CA GLY A 65 11.74 -5.87 -10.95
C GLY A 65 11.17 -6.47 -12.24
N LYS A 66 9.91 -6.17 -12.58
CA LYS A 66 9.31 -6.59 -13.86
C LYS A 66 9.97 -5.95 -15.07
N GLN A 67 10.44 -4.70 -14.97
CA GLN A 67 11.13 -4.05 -16.08
C GLN A 67 12.45 -4.74 -16.42
N GLN A 68 13.26 -5.02 -15.39
CA GLN A 68 14.54 -5.71 -15.56
C GLN A 68 14.36 -7.11 -16.17
N GLN A 69 13.33 -7.85 -15.75
CA GLN A 69 13.00 -9.16 -16.33
C GLN A 69 12.59 -9.04 -17.81
N ASN A 70 11.71 -8.10 -18.14
CA ASN A 70 11.26 -7.87 -19.51
C ASN A 70 12.40 -7.42 -20.43
N GLU A 71 13.30 -6.56 -19.95
CA GLU A 71 14.50 -6.11 -20.68
C GLU A 71 15.45 -7.28 -20.95
N GLN A 72 15.70 -8.13 -19.95
CA GLN A 72 16.56 -9.30 -20.08
C GLN A 72 15.97 -10.35 -21.03
N GLU A 73 14.65 -10.59 -21.00
CA GLU A 73 13.97 -11.51 -21.91
C GLU A 73 13.98 -11.01 -23.35
N LYS A 74 13.78 -9.71 -23.59
CA LYS A 74 13.95 -9.09 -24.92
C LYS A 74 15.37 -9.26 -25.44
N LEU A 75 16.38 -8.97 -24.62
CA LEU A 75 17.80 -9.14 -24.98
C LEU A 75 18.10 -10.60 -25.36
N ASN A 76 17.61 -11.55 -24.55
CA ASN A 76 17.80 -12.98 -24.77
C ASN A 76 17.06 -13.49 -26.02
N THR A 77 15.93 -12.88 -26.40
CA THR A 77 15.16 -13.24 -27.60
C THR A 77 15.83 -12.70 -28.87
N SER A 78 16.26 -11.43 -28.85
CA SER A 78 17.02 -10.82 -29.97
C SER A 78 18.34 -11.55 -30.26
N LEU A 79 19.03 -12.04 -29.22
CA LEU A 79 20.25 -12.85 -29.36
C LEU A 79 19.99 -14.24 -29.95
N LYS A 80 18.79 -14.80 -29.77
CA LYS A 80 18.40 -16.12 -30.32
C LYS A 80 17.94 -16.07 -31.77
N GLU A 81 17.42 -14.93 -32.22
CA GLU A 81 16.92 -14.75 -33.59
C GLU A 81 18.02 -14.37 -34.60
N GLY A 82 19.29 -14.28 -34.17
CA GLY A 82 20.43 -14.06 -35.06
C GLY A 82 20.44 -12.69 -35.74
N GLY A 83 19.78 -11.69 -35.15
CA GLY A 83 19.79 -10.32 -35.65
C GLY A 83 21.12 -9.63 -35.38
N ASP A 84 21.66 -8.96 -36.40
CA ASP A 84 22.83 -8.10 -36.27
C ASP A 84 22.60 -7.03 -35.19
N LEU A 85 23.58 -6.83 -34.31
CA LEU A 85 23.53 -5.93 -33.13
C LEU A 85 23.22 -4.46 -33.47
N GLU A 86 23.26 -4.07 -34.75
CA GLU A 86 23.04 -2.71 -35.22
C GLU A 86 21.57 -2.41 -35.61
N ASP A 87 20.76 -3.42 -35.96
CA ASP A 87 19.35 -3.23 -36.36
C ASP A 87 18.37 -3.25 -35.18
N ALA A 88 18.79 -3.72 -34.00
CA ALA A 88 17.94 -3.79 -32.80
C ALA A 88 17.68 -2.42 -32.13
N LYS A 89 18.28 -1.33 -32.62
CA LYS A 89 18.09 0.04 -32.10
C LYS A 89 17.07 0.88 -32.88
N GLN A 90 16.55 0.39 -34.01
CA GLN A 90 15.61 1.14 -34.84
C GLN A 90 14.37 0.28 -35.18
N GLY A 91 13.60 -0.07 -34.16
CA GLY A 91 12.32 -0.74 -34.37
C GLY A 91 11.51 -0.91 -33.09
N GLY A 92 10.62 0.04 -32.81
CA GLY A 92 9.58 -0.09 -31.78
C GLY A 92 9.55 1.03 -30.75
N THR A 93 8.85 2.12 -31.05
CA THR A 93 8.45 3.13 -30.05
C THR A 93 7.37 2.54 -29.13
N ILE A 94 7.79 1.78 -28.12
CA ILE A 94 7.07 1.67 -26.85
C ILE A 94 7.98 2.41 -25.88
N SER A 95 7.57 3.60 -25.42
CA SER A 95 8.33 4.32 -24.41
C SER A 95 8.48 3.42 -23.19
N GLU A 96 9.71 2.96 -22.92
CA GLU A 96 10.08 2.28 -21.68
C GLU A 96 9.99 3.30 -20.55
N ARG A 97 8.76 3.60 -20.12
CA ARG A 97 8.50 4.54 -19.03
C ARG A 97 8.87 3.85 -17.73
N HIS A 98 9.82 4.43 -17.00
CA HIS A 98 10.09 4.01 -15.63
C HIS A 98 8.83 4.16 -14.78
N PRO A 99 8.59 3.25 -13.83
CA PRO A 99 7.43 3.30 -12.98
C PRO A 99 7.53 4.53 -12.07
N THR A 100 6.45 5.31 -12.00
CA THR A 100 6.35 6.45 -11.10
C THR A 100 5.51 6.05 -9.90
N ILE A 101 6.12 6.09 -8.71
CA ILE A 101 5.46 5.75 -7.44
C ILE A 101 5.44 6.99 -6.55
N VAL A 102 4.25 7.35 -6.07
CA VAL A 102 4.05 8.45 -5.13
C VAL A 102 3.49 7.91 -3.82
N ALA A 103 4.13 8.22 -2.70
CA ALA A 103 3.68 7.81 -1.37
C ALA A 103 3.29 9.04 -0.54
N VAL A 104 2.15 9.00 0.12
CA VAL A 104 1.58 10.12 0.86
C VAL A 104 1.24 9.72 2.27
N ASP A 105 1.68 10.50 3.24
CA ASP A 105 1.29 10.35 4.64
C ASP A 105 1.33 11.70 5.39
N LEU A 106 0.57 11.84 6.48
CA LEU A 106 0.71 12.99 7.37
C LEU A 106 2.05 12.94 8.14
N GLN A 107 2.52 11.73 8.45
CA GLN A 107 3.77 11.48 9.12
C GLN A 107 4.93 11.54 8.12
N PRO A 108 6.09 12.08 8.53
CA PRO A 108 7.29 12.01 7.71
C PRO A 108 7.71 10.54 7.52
N MET A 109 8.17 10.20 6.32
CA MET A 109 8.69 8.87 6.01
C MET A 109 10.16 8.94 5.64
N ALA A 110 10.94 7.93 6.03
CA ALA A 110 12.30 7.79 5.51
C ALA A 110 12.24 7.57 3.98
N PRO A 111 13.14 8.18 3.19
CA PRO A 111 13.12 8.07 1.73
C PRO A 111 13.22 6.61 1.29
N ILE A 112 12.56 6.28 0.19
CA ILE A 112 12.63 4.97 -0.48
C ILE A 112 13.06 5.24 -1.92
N ASP A 113 14.09 4.51 -2.38
CA ASP A 113 14.61 4.68 -3.73
C ASP A 113 13.51 4.40 -4.76
N GLY A 114 13.36 5.29 -5.74
CA GLY A 114 12.31 5.17 -6.77
C GLY A 114 10.90 5.57 -6.32
N VAL A 115 10.73 6.11 -5.10
CA VAL A 115 9.44 6.58 -4.59
C VAL A 115 9.52 8.06 -4.23
N LEU A 116 8.59 8.86 -4.74
CA LEU A 116 8.39 10.23 -4.26
C LEU A 116 7.55 10.21 -2.99
N CYS A 117 8.15 10.56 -1.84
CA CYS A 117 7.44 10.67 -0.58
C CYS A 117 6.94 12.12 -0.37
N ILE A 118 5.62 12.29 -0.29
CA ILE A 118 4.95 13.56 0.01
C ILE A 118 4.42 13.50 1.44
N GLN A 119 4.75 14.52 2.23
CA GLN A 119 4.11 14.72 3.53
C GLN A 119 2.88 15.61 3.31
N GLY A 120 1.68 15.05 3.48
CA GLY A 120 0.43 15.76 3.16
C GLY A 120 -0.81 15.10 3.73
N ASP A 121 -1.88 15.90 3.82
CA ASP A 121 -3.20 15.44 4.23
C ASP A 121 -4.00 15.00 3.00
N ILE A 122 -4.49 13.76 3.00
CA ILE A 122 -5.28 13.19 1.89
C ILE A 122 -6.64 13.88 1.69
N THR A 123 -7.08 14.71 2.64
CA THR A 123 -8.31 15.51 2.53
C THR A 123 -8.07 16.88 1.86
N SER A 124 -6.81 17.24 1.61
CA SER A 124 -6.44 18.53 1.02
C SER A 124 -6.32 18.45 -0.51
N TYR A 125 -6.79 19.49 -1.19
CA TYR A 125 -6.67 19.62 -2.66
C TYR A 125 -5.23 19.81 -3.10
N GLU A 126 -4.42 20.48 -2.28
CA GLU A 126 -2.99 20.69 -2.51
C GLU A 126 -2.26 19.34 -2.59
N THR A 127 -2.56 18.42 -1.68
CA THR A 127 -2.02 17.06 -1.73
C THR A 127 -2.46 16.33 -3.00
N ALA A 128 -3.73 16.45 -3.41
CA ALA A 128 -4.22 15.82 -4.63
C ALA A 128 -3.50 16.35 -5.89
N GLN A 129 -3.20 17.66 -5.96
CA GLN A 129 -2.41 18.22 -7.06
C GLN A 129 -0.95 17.76 -6.99
N ALA A 130 -0.33 17.77 -5.81
CA ALA A 130 1.05 17.32 -5.62
C ALA A 130 1.25 15.83 -6.00
N ILE A 131 0.21 14.99 -5.85
CA ILE A 131 0.25 13.60 -6.33
C ILE A 131 0.26 13.52 -7.86
N LEU A 132 -0.40 14.45 -8.55
CA LEU A 132 -0.55 14.44 -10.00
C LEU A 132 0.65 15.05 -10.72
N GLU A 133 1.34 16.03 -10.12
CA GLU A 133 2.52 16.71 -10.69
C GLU A 133 3.60 15.77 -11.27
N PRO A 134 3.97 14.64 -10.62
CA PRO A 134 5.00 13.74 -11.13
C PRO A 134 4.54 12.87 -12.31
N PHE A 135 3.24 12.79 -12.59
CA PHE A 135 2.72 12.00 -13.69
C PHE A 135 2.75 12.81 -14.99
N GLU A 136 3.59 12.39 -15.93
CA GLU A 136 3.73 13.04 -17.24
C GLU A 136 2.41 13.04 -18.03
N ASN A 137 2.26 14.00 -18.94
CA ASN A 137 1.11 14.10 -19.87
C ASN A 137 -0.26 14.17 -19.20
N ASN A 138 -0.34 14.69 -17.97
CA ASN A 138 -1.57 14.78 -17.18
C ASN A 138 -2.20 13.39 -16.94
N GLU A 139 -1.36 12.35 -16.89
CA GLU A 139 -1.78 10.99 -16.59
C GLU A 139 -2.14 10.84 -15.11
N ARG A 140 -2.91 9.79 -14.83
CA ARG A 140 -3.35 9.41 -13.48
C ARG A 140 -2.79 8.05 -13.09
N ALA A 141 -2.81 7.76 -11.80
CA ALA A 141 -2.39 6.48 -11.26
C ALA A 141 -3.26 5.35 -11.82
N GLN A 142 -2.66 4.20 -12.09
CA GLN A 142 -3.37 2.96 -12.46
C GLN A 142 -3.74 2.14 -11.23
N LEU A 143 -2.93 2.27 -10.18
CA LEU A 143 -3.12 1.58 -8.91
C LEU A 143 -3.03 2.61 -7.77
N VAL A 144 -4.03 2.60 -6.89
CA VAL A 144 -3.99 3.34 -5.62
C VAL A 144 -4.13 2.33 -4.50
N VAL A 145 -3.23 2.36 -3.52
CA VAL A 145 -3.24 1.46 -2.37
C VAL A 145 -3.30 2.27 -1.07
N CYS A 146 -3.94 1.74 -0.03
CA CYS A 146 -4.07 2.38 1.28
C CYS A 146 -4.08 1.34 2.42
N ASP A 147 -2.98 1.22 3.17
CA ASP A 147 -2.90 0.39 4.39
C ASP A 147 -3.17 1.18 5.67
N GLY A 148 -3.65 2.42 5.56
CA GLY A 148 -3.92 3.31 6.66
C GLY A 148 -4.90 2.73 7.69
N ALA A 149 -4.60 2.94 8.97
CA ALA A 149 -5.53 2.67 10.06
C ALA A 149 -5.37 3.72 11.17
N PRO A 150 -6.46 4.13 11.84
CA PRO A 150 -6.39 4.99 13.01
C PRO A 150 -5.80 4.23 14.19
N ASP A 151 -5.38 4.96 15.23
CA ASP A 151 -4.99 4.36 16.49
C ASP A 151 -6.17 3.59 17.10
N VAL A 152 -5.98 2.30 17.34
CA VAL A 152 -7.01 1.42 17.88
C VAL A 152 -7.28 1.78 19.33
N THR A 153 -8.49 2.24 19.62
CA THR A 153 -8.93 2.63 20.96
C THR A 153 -9.33 1.41 21.81
N GLY A 154 -9.66 0.30 21.15
CA GLY A 154 -10.20 -0.91 21.78
C GLY A 154 -11.73 -0.92 21.83
N LEU A 155 -12.38 0.19 21.46
CA LEU A 155 -13.82 0.27 21.27
C LEU A 155 -14.14 -0.05 19.81
N HIS A 156 -14.48 -1.32 19.54
CA HIS A 156 -14.64 -1.83 18.17
C HIS A 156 -15.59 -1.01 17.30
N ASP A 157 -16.69 -0.51 17.84
CA ASP A 157 -17.66 0.30 17.10
C ASP A 157 -17.06 1.67 16.67
N LEU A 158 -16.28 2.29 17.57
CA LEU A 158 -15.59 3.56 17.27
C LEU A 158 -14.44 3.34 16.28
N ASP A 159 -13.66 2.28 16.49
CA ASP A 159 -12.53 1.93 15.61
C ASP A 159 -13.03 1.60 14.19
N GLU A 160 -14.17 0.90 14.05
CA GLU A 160 -14.84 0.64 12.76
C GLU A 160 -15.26 1.96 12.10
N TYR A 161 -15.88 2.88 12.85
CA TYR A 161 -16.31 4.17 12.33
C TYR A 161 -15.12 5.01 11.84
N LEU A 162 -14.06 5.13 12.65
CA LEU A 162 -12.86 5.90 12.28
C LEU A 162 -12.16 5.31 11.06
N GLN A 163 -12.07 3.98 10.96
CA GLN A 163 -11.52 3.32 9.75
C GLN A 163 -12.39 3.61 8.52
N SER A 164 -13.71 3.62 8.67
CA SER A 164 -14.63 3.95 7.57
C SER A 164 -14.44 5.40 7.12
N GLN A 165 -14.30 6.36 8.04
CA GLN A 165 -14.04 7.76 7.70
C GLN A 165 -12.71 7.94 6.95
N LEU A 166 -11.64 7.28 7.40
CA LEU A 166 -10.36 7.29 6.70
C LEU A 166 -10.47 6.71 5.28
N LEU A 167 -11.25 5.65 5.12
CA LEU A 167 -11.49 5.03 3.83
C LEU A 167 -12.30 5.94 2.89
N ILE A 168 -13.32 6.63 3.39
CA ILE A 168 -14.08 7.60 2.60
C ILE A 168 -13.17 8.74 2.12
N ALA A 169 -12.31 9.28 3.00
CA ALA A 169 -11.31 10.27 2.60
C ALA A 169 -10.35 9.73 1.52
N ALA A 170 -9.85 8.50 1.68
CA ALA A 170 -8.99 7.84 0.71
C ALA A 170 -9.71 7.63 -0.65
N ILE A 171 -10.99 7.27 -0.66
CA ILE A 171 -11.79 7.13 -1.89
C ILE A 171 -11.99 8.49 -2.55
N LYS A 172 -12.31 9.54 -1.77
CA LYS A 172 -12.49 10.91 -2.28
C LYS A 172 -11.26 11.35 -3.05
N ILE A 173 -10.05 11.28 -2.48
CA ILE A 173 -8.81 11.61 -3.20
C ILE A 173 -8.54 10.66 -4.37
N THR A 174 -8.87 9.36 -4.24
CA THR A 174 -8.75 8.38 -5.33
C THR A 174 -9.53 8.81 -6.57
N THR A 175 -10.69 9.46 -6.43
CA THR A 175 -11.44 9.99 -7.58
C THR A 175 -10.69 11.05 -8.38
N HIS A 176 -9.75 11.76 -7.74
CA HIS A 176 -8.86 12.76 -8.37
C HIS A 176 -7.60 12.13 -8.95
N VAL A 177 -7.09 11.03 -8.39
CA VAL A 177 -5.77 10.51 -8.77
C VAL A 177 -5.79 9.22 -9.59
N LEU A 178 -6.90 8.48 -9.62
CA LEU A 178 -7.01 7.19 -10.31
C LEU A 178 -7.55 7.32 -11.74
N VAL A 179 -7.00 6.59 -12.69
CA VAL A 179 -7.51 6.51 -14.08
C VAL A 179 -8.80 5.70 -14.16
N ASP A 180 -9.64 5.95 -15.16
CA ASP A 180 -10.75 5.03 -15.47
C ASP A 180 -10.20 3.65 -15.85
N GLY A 181 -10.84 2.60 -15.33
CA GLY A 181 -10.31 1.24 -15.42
C GLY A 181 -9.26 0.88 -14.35
N GLY A 182 -8.79 1.86 -13.55
CA GLY A 182 -7.78 1.64 -12.52
C GLY A 182 -8.27 0.79 -11.34
N THR A 183 -7.32 0.35 -10.52
CA THR A 183 -7.57 -0.47 -9.32
C THR A 183 -7.28 0.31 -8.04
N PHE A 184 -8.15 0.15 -7.04
CA PHE A 184 -7.98 0.69 -5.70
C PHE A 184 -7.99 -0.46 -4.67
N VAL A 185 -7.03 -0.46 -3.76
CA VAL A 185 -6.94 -1.45 -2.67
C VAL A 185 -6.83 -0.72 -1.35
N ALA A 186 -7.68 -1.06 -0.38
CA ALA A 186 -7.63 -0.40 0.92
C ALA A 186 -7.93 -1.33 2.09
N LYS A 187 -7.34 -1.03 3.24
CA LYS A 187 -7.66 -1.66 4.51
C LYS A 187 -9.04 -1.24 4.99
N ILE A 188 -9.79 -2.21 5.48
CA ILE A 188 -11.10 -2.03 6.09
C ILE A 188 -11.18 -2.82 7.41
N PHE A 189 -12.04 -2.37 8.32
CA PHE A 189 -12.49 -3.20 9.44
C PHE A 189 -13.83 -3.81 9.07
N ARG A 190 -13.84 -5.13 8.91
CA ARG A 190 -15.03 -5.88 8.51
C ARG A 190 -15.94 -6.08 9.72
N GLY A 191 -16.68 -5.04 10.05
CA GLY A 191 -17.70 -5.04 11.10
C GLY A 191 -19.12 -5.10 10.54
N ARG A 192 -20.06 -4.48 11.25
CA ARG A 192 -21.50 -4.57 10.93
C ARG A 192 -21.88 -3.82 9.66
N HIS A 193 -21.13 -2.77 9.30
CA HIS A 193 -21.47 -1.88 8.18
C HIS A 193 -20.73 -2.21 6.88
N ALA A 194 -19.98 -3.32 6.84
CA ALA A 194 -19.19 -3.71 5.67
C ALA A 194 -20.04 -3.86 4.39
N GLY A 195 -21.31 -4.26 4.52
CA GLY A 195 -22.22 -4.38 3.38
C GLY A 195 -22.68 -3.05 2.78
N GLN A 196 -22.80 -2.00 3.60
CA GLN A 196 -23.11 -0.64 3.13
C GLN A 196 -21.90 -0.05 2.42
N LEU A 197 -20.71 -0.21 3.01
CA LEU A 197 -19.45 0.21 2.41
C LEU A 197 -19.22 -0.45 1.04
N TYR A 198 -19.47 -1.76 0.95
CA TYR A 198 -19.39 -2.48 -0.32
C TYR A 198 -20.34 -1.88 -1.37
N ALA A 199 -21.57 -1.55 -0.98
CA ALA A 199 -22.56 -0.96 -1.89
C ALA A 199 -22.15 0.43 -2.38
N GLN A 200 -21.58 1.28 -1.51
CA GLN A 200 -20.99 2.57 -1.88
C GLN A 200 -19.86 2.41 -2.91
N LEU A 201 -18.93 1.48 -2.66
CA LEU A 201 -17.81 1.21 -3.57
C LEU A 201 -18.28 0.68 -4.93
N LYS A 202 -19.35 -0.12 -4.96
CA LYS A 202 -19.91 -0.66 -6.20
C LYS A 202 -20.53 0.40 -7.13
N MET A 203 -20.79 1.61 -6.61
CA MET A 203 -21.16 2.75 -7.45
C MET A 203 -19.98 3.28 -8.27
N LEU A 204 -18.77 3.16 -7.72
CA LEU A 204 -17.54 3.71 -8.29
C LEU A 204 -16.72 2.68 -9.08
N PHE A 205 -16.88 1.39 -8.81
CA PHE A 205 -16.08 0.31 -9.39
C PHE A 205 -16.96 -0.81 -9.91
N GLU A 206 -16.54 -1.43 -11.02
CA GLU A 206 -17.27 -2.55 -11.58
C GLU A 206 -17.22 -3.80 -10.71
N ARG A 207 -16.02 -4.11 -10.21
CA ARG A 207 -15.75 -5.31 -9.42
C ARG A 207 -15.21 -4.87 -8.07
N VAL A 208 -15.93 -5.22 -7.02
CA VAL A 208 -15.50 -5.00 -5.64
C VAL A 208 -15.47 -6.35 -4.95
N SER A 209 -14.37 -6.63 -4.27
CA SER A 209 -14.17 -7.87 -3.51
C SER A 209 -13.58 -7.55 -2.15
N ILE A 210 -13.92 -8.36 -1.14
CA ILE A 210 -13.24 -8.32 0.15
C ILE A 210 -12.28 -9.48 0.22
N ALA A 211 -11.07 -9.21 0.67
CA ALA A 211 -9.98 -10.15 0.76
C ALA A 211 -9.41 -10.19 2.17
N LYS A 212 -9.06 -11.39 2.66
CA LYS A 212 -8.27 -11.56 3.89
C LYS A 212 -7.00 -12.34 3.60
N PRO A 213 -5.84 -11.67 3.57
CA PRO A 213 -4.54 -12.34 3.43
C PRO A 213 -4.21 -13.18 4.66
N THR A 214 -3.55 -14.33 4.47
CA THR A 214 -3.06 -15.19 5.56
C THR A 214 -2.02 -14.51 6.45
N SER A 215 -1.34 -13.47 5.95
CA SER A 215 -0.44 -12.62 6.75
C SER A 215 -1.17 -11.64 7.66
N SER A 216 -2.48 -11.48 7.53
CA SER A 216 -3.33 -10.79 8.50
C SER A 216 -3.74 -11.74 9.62
N ARG A 217 -3.84 -11.22 10.84
CA ARG A 217 -4.21 -12.01 12.02
C ARG A 217 -5.66 -12.47 11.92
N ASN A 218 -5.95 -13.73 12.22
CA ASN A 218 -7.32 -14.22 12.12
C ASN A 218 -8.21 -13.55 13.18
N SER A 219 -7.64 -13.26 14.35
CA SER A 219 -8.31 -12.53 15.44
C SER A 219 -8.59 -11.06 15.13
N SER A 220 -8.02 -10.51 14.04
CA SER A 220 -8.27 -9.11 13.65
C SER A 220 -9.50 -8.99 12.76
N LEU A 221 -10.23 -7.89 12.93
CA LEU A 221 -11.30 -7.44 12.03
C LEU A 221 -10.75 -6.87 10.72
N GLU A 222 -9.43 -6.72 10.62
CA GLU A 222 -8.75 -6.30 9.40
C GLU A 222 -9.12 -7.21 8.21
N SER A 223 -9.53 -6.58 7.13
CA SER A 223 -9.69 -7.16 5.80
C SER A 223 -9.32 -6.09 4.78
N PHE A 224 -9.23 -6.45 3.52
CA PHE A 224 -8.89 -5.53 2.44
C PHE A 224 -10.03 -5.50 1.44
N VAL A 225 -10.38 -4.32 0.96
CA VAL A 225 -11.25 -4.20 -0.19
C VAL A 225 -10.39 -4.03 -1.44
N VAL A 226 -10.71 -4.80 -2.48
CA VAL A 226 -10.08 -4.74 -3.79
C VAL A 226 -11.13 -4.30 -4.79
N CYS A 227 -10.95 -3.11 -5.33
CA CYS A 227 -11.86 -2.41 -6.22
C CYS A 227 -11.22 -2.30 -7.59
N GLN A 228 -11.72 -3.02 -8.59
CA GLN A 228 -11.18 -3.07 -9.95
C GLN A 228 -12.13 -2.37 -10.93
N ASN A 229 -11.55 -1.83 -12.00
CA ASN A 229 -12.22 -1.08 -13.05
C ASN A 229 -12.99 0.14 -12.52
N PHE A 230 -12.25 1.16 -12.10
CA PHE A 230 -12.82 2.44 -11.69
C PHE A 230 -13.67 3.09 -12.80
N ARG A 231 -14.81 3.65 -12.40
CA ARG A 231 -15.81 4.32 -13.24
C ARG A 231 -16.00 5.75 -12.74
N GLY A 232 -15.03 6.62 -13.03
CA GLY A 232 -15.09 8.02 -12.64
C GLY A 232 -16.26 8.73 -13.32
N GLY A 233 -16.38 8.58 -14.65
CA GLY A 233 -17.41 9.27 -15.44
C GLY A 233 -17.48 10.79 -15.16
N GLU A 234 -18.54 11.47 -15.56
CA GLU A 234 -18.73 12.87 -15.16
C GLU A 234 -19.25 13.01 -13.72
N LYS A 235 -19.90 11.97 -13.20
CA LYS A 235 -20.61 12.02 -11.91
C LYS A 235 -19.70 11.81 -10.69
N PHE A 236 -18.66 10.99 -10.81
CA PHE A 236 -17.85 10.56 -9.67
C PHE A 236 -16.38 10.97 -9.79
N ARG A 237 -16.00 11.62 -10.89
CA ARG A 237 -14.69 12.19 -11.08
C ARG A 237 -14.55 13.43 -10.21
N ASN A 238 -13.43 13.53 -9.50
CA ASN A 238 -13.07 14.70 -8.68
C ASN A 238 -14.16 15.07 -7.65
N LEU A 239 -14.60 14.12 -6.83
CA LEU A 239 -15.57 14.39 -5.77
C LEU A 239 -15.03 15.44 -4.78
N PRO A 240 -15.89 16.29 -4.18
CA PRO A 240 -15.47 17.23 -3.13
C PRO A 240 -14.70 16.50 -2.01
N LEU A 241 -13.53 17.02 -1.66
CA LEU A 241 -12.70 16.44 -0.58
C LEU A 241 -13.17 16.91 0.81
N ASP A 242 -13.70 18.13 0.88
CA ASP A 242 -14.03 18.89 2.08
C ASP A 242 -15.53 18.90 2.44
N GLY A 243 -16.37 18.26 1.64
CA GLY A 243 -17.83 18.26 1.81
C GLY A 243 -18.48 16.88 1.75
N ASP A 244 -19.76 16.85 2.07
CA ASP A 244 -20.60 15.65 1.96
C ASP A 244 -20.76 15.24 0.50
N THR A 245 -20.60 13.95 0.25
CA THR A 245 -20.68 13.37 -1.09
C THR A 245 -21.80 12.35 -1.19
N VAL A 246 -22.09 11.92 -2.43
CA VAL A 246 -23.04 10.82 -2.69
C VAL A 246 -22.68 9.53 -1.95
N LEU A 247 -21.40 9.34 -1.60
CA LEU A 247 -20.91 8.19 -0.86
C LEU A 247 -21.39 8.19 0.59
N GLU A 248 -21.65 9.36 1.17
CA GLU A 248 -22.06 9.52 2.57
C GLU A 248 -23.59 9.46 2.75
N SER A 249 -24.33 9.11 1.70
CA SER A 249 -25.78 8.96 1.78
C SER A 249 -26.21 7.63 2.41
N ASP A 250 -27.08 7.70 3.43
CA ASP A 250 -27.60 6.52 4.16
C ASP A 250 -28.63 5.69 3.38
N ASN A 251 -29.00 6.13 2.18
CA ASN A 251 -30.08 5.50 1.39
C ASN A 251 -29.63 4.26 0.60
N ILE A 252 -28.40 3.78 0.81
CA ILE A 252 -27.85 2.65 0.05
C ILE A 252 -28.07 1.36 0.83
N ALA A 253 -28.88 0.45 0.26
CA ALA A 253 -29.12 -0.85 0.86
C ALA A 253 -27.82 -1.68 0.94
N PRO A 254 -27.54 -2.36 2.06
CA PRO A 254 -26.34 -3.17 2.20
C PRO A 254 -26.39 -4.39 1.29
N HIS A 255 -25.24 -4.73 0.69
CA HIS A 255 -25.08 -5.92 -0.14
C HIS A 255 -24.00 -6.84 0.44
N ILE A 256 -24.11 -8.15 0.16
CA ILE A 256 -23.10 -9.12 0.58
C ILE A 256 -21.91 -9.04 -0.39
N PRO A 257 -20.71 -8.67 0.09
CA PRO A 257 -19.51 -8.64 -0.72
C PRO A 257 -19.01 -10.06 -1.01
N PRO A 258 -18.45 -10.34 -2.21
CA PRO A 258 -17.70 -11.57 -2.42
C PRO A 258 -16.43 -11.55 -1.56
N PHE A 259 -16.09 -12.70 -0.96
CA PHE A 259 -14.98 -12.83 -0.02
C PHE A 259 -13.93 -13.80 -0.55
N PHE A 260 -12.66 -13.38 -0.48
CA PHE A 260 -11.50 -14.15 -0.91
C PHE A 260 -10.50 -14.32 0.24
N ALA A 261 -10.00 -15.52 0.42
CA ALA A 261 -8.83 -15.75 1.28
C ALA A 261 -7.59 -15.73 0.39
N CYS A 262 -6.57 -14.95 0.76
CA CYS A 262 -5.39 -14.74 -0.08
C CYS A 262 -4.11 -15.32 0.53
N GLY A 263 -3.20 -15.76 -0.33
CA GLY A 263 -1.95 -16.41 0.05
C GLY A 263 -2.07 -17.93 0.11
N ASP A 264 -1.04 -18.59 0.61
CA ASP A 264 -1.01 -20.05 0.65
C ASP A 264 -1.98 -20.63 1.69
N LEU A 265 -3.02 -21.30 1.21
CA LEU A 265 -4.05 -21.95 2.01
C LEU A 265 -3.74 -23.44 2.28
N SER A 266 -2.66 -23.98 1.72
CA SER A 266 -2.28 -25.38 1.91
C SER A 266 -1.79 -25.68 3.34
N GLY A 267 -1.41 -24.64 4.09
CA GLY A 267 -0.92 -24.73 5.47
C GLY A 267 0.55 -25.12 5.61
N TRP A 268 1.25 -25.36 4.50
CA TRP A 268 2.66 -25.78 4.48
C TRP A 268 3.53 -24.63 3.98
N GLY A 269 4.30 -24.00 4.86
CA GLY A 269 5.20 -22.92 4.47
C GLY A 269 6.21 -23.35 3.39
N GLU A 270 6.47 -22.46 2.43
CA GLU A 270 7.20 -22.69 1.18
C GLU A 270 8.57 -23.40 1.30
N GLU A 271 9.26 -23.36 2.44
CA GLU A 271 10.67 -23.83 2.51
C GLU A 271 11.09 -24.62 3.77
N SER A 272 10.25 -24.82 4.79
CA SER A 272 10.79 -25.36 6.07
C SER A 272 9.86 -26.19 6.95
N GLY A 273 8.66 -26.58 6.49
CA GLY A 273 7.69 -27.29 7.33
C GLY A 273 7.17 -26.46 8.52
N ILE A 274 7.50 -25.17 8.57
CA ILE A 274 6.95 -24.20 9.53
C ILE A 274 5.61 -23.72 8.99
N VAL A 275 4.54 -23.94 9.78
CA VAL A 275 3.21 -23.41 9.48
C VAL A 275 3.24 -21.88 9.58
N MET A 276 2.90 -21.20 8.49
CA MET A 276 2.92 -19.73 8.40
C MET A 276 1.69 -19.12 9.08
N ASP A 277 1.65 -19.19 10.40
CA ASP A 277 0.52 -18.73 11.21
C ASP A 277 0.77 -17.31 11.75
N ALA A 278 -0.04 -16.35 11.30
CA ALA A 278 0.02 -14.95 11.71
C ALA A 278 -0.37 -14.70 13.17
N ASP A 279 -1.09 -15.64 13.81
CA ASP A 279 -1.54 -15.57 15.20
C ASP A 279 -0.54 -16.22 16.18
N LYS A 280 0.42 -17.01 15.68
CA LYS A 280 1.47 -17.63 16.50
C LYS A 280 2.72 -16.76 16.58
N SER A 281 3.30 -16.71 17.78
CA SER A 281 4.64 -16.17 18.01
C SER A 281 5.63 -17.31 18.06
N TYR A 282 6.76 -17.14 17.39
CA TYR A 282 7.81 -18.15 17.36
C TYR A 282 9.00 -17.65 18.22
N PRO A 283 9.89 -18.50 18.76
CA PRO A 283 11.16 -18.10 19.40
C PRO A 283 12.19 -17.66 18.34
N MET A 284 12.89 -16.55 18.55
CA MET A 284 13.90 -16.01 17.62
C MET A 284 15.26 -16.06 18.30
N ASP A 285 16.23 -16.73 17.68
CA ASP A 285 17.60 -16.74 18.18
C ASP A 285 18.22 -15.34 17.96
N GLU A 286 19.00 -14.86 18.94
CA GLU A 286 19.59 -13.50 18.90
C GLU A 286 20.48 -13.28 17.66
N LYS A 287 20.98 -14.35 17.06
CA LYS A 287 21.82 -14.32 15.85
C LYS A 287 21.03 -13.99 14.58
N ASP A 288 19.74 -14.31 14.55
CA ASP A 288 18.84 -14.05 13.41
C ASP A 288 18.17 -12.68 13.50
N PHE A 289 18.46 -11.92 14.57
CA PHE A 289 17.91 -10.60 14.73
C PHE A 289 18.58 -9.59 13.80
N VAL A 290 17.89 -9.23 12.73
CA VAL A 290 18.24 -8.06 11.91
C VAL A 290 17.55 -6.82 12.50
N ALA A 291 18.36 -5.81 12.85
CA ALA A 291 17.84 -4.52 13.30
C ALA A 291 16.93 -3.89 12.22
N PRO A 292 15.88 -3.15 12.58
CA PRO A 292 15.06 -2.47 11.59
C PRO A 292 15.93 -1.60 10.66
N VAL A 293 15.74 -1.76 9.34
CA VAL A 293 16.44 -0.95 8.32
C VAL A 293 16.28 0.55 8.58
N ALA A 294 15.13 0.94 9.14
CA ALA A 294 14.92 2.21 9.82
C ALA A 294 14.18 1.96 11.14
N PRO A 295 14.69 2.41 12.30
CA PRO A 295 13.93 2.37 13.55
C PRO A 295 12.67 3.25 13.41
N PRO A 296 11.58 2.97 14.16
CA PRO A 296 10.40 3.83 14.16
C PRO A 296 10.82 5.27 14.43
N ILE A 297 10.32 6.20 13.61
CA ILE A 297 10.45 7.62 13.91
C ILE A 297 9.79 7.80 15.28
N TYR A 298 10.53 8.42 16.21
CA TYR A 298 10.15 8.49 17.60
C TYR A 298 8.71 9.01 17.77
N GLN A 299 8.07 8.64 18.89
CA GLN A 299 6.76 9.17 19.26
C GLN A 299 6.75 10.71 19.13
N PRO A 300 5.66 11.35 18.67
CA PRO A 300 5.65 12.78 18.32
C PRO A 300 6.21 13.72 19.38
N HIS A 301 6.06 13.39 20.68
CA HIS A 301 6.62 14.18 21.78
C HIS A 301 8.16 14.14 21.88
N LEU A 302 8.80 13.07 21.41
CA LEU A 302 10.25 12.91 21.38
C LEU A 302 10.88 13.54 20.13
N ALA A 303 10.09 13.77 19.08
CA ALA A 303 10.57 14.40 17.85
C ALA A 303 11.00 15.86 18.08
N GLN A 304 10.30 16.60 18.95
CA GLN A 304 10.66 17.97 19.34
C GLN A 304 12.01 18.02 20.07
N GLU A 305 12.22 17.15 21.06
CA GLU A 305 13.49 17.08 21.79
C GLU A 305 14.67 16.72 20.87
N TYR A 306 14.44 15.87 19.86
CA TYR A 306 15.47 15.50 18.90
C TYR A 306 15.81 16.64 17.94
N GLN A 307 14.81 17.39 17.48
CA GLN A 307 15.00 18.59 16.66
C GLN A 307 15.75 19.70 17.44
N GLU A 308 15.48 19.86 18.73
CA GLU A 308 16.23 20.77 19.60
C GLU A 308 17.68 20.31 19.82
N LYS A 309 17.90 19.00 19.98
CA LYS A 309 19.25 18.40 20.07
C LYS A 309 20.05 18.53 18.77
N LEU A 310 19.39 18.54 17.62
CA LEU A 310 20.05 18.77 16.32
C LEU A 310 20.43 20.26 16.14
N LYS A 311 19.55 21.19 16.53
CA LYS A 311 19.84 22.64 16.50
C LYS A 311 21.00 23.04 17.41
N THR A 312 21.10 22.43 18.59
CA THR A 312 22.20 22.69 19.55
C THR A 312 23.54 22.13 19.08
N LYS A 313 23.56 21.02 18.34
CA LYS A 313 24.79 20.48 17.74
C LYS A 313 25.37 21.40 16.65
N ASP A 314 24.53 22.02 15.82
CA ASP A 314 24.97 22.98 14.79
C ASP A 314 25.53 24.28 15.38
N THR A 315 25.14 24.66 16.59
CA THR A 315 25.67 25.86 17.26
C THR A 315 27.06 25.62 17.86
N THR A 316 27.41 24.37 18.16
CA THR A 316 28.66 24.02 18.83
C THR A 316 29.81 23.74 17.86
N GLN A 317 29.53 23.61 16.55
CA GLN A 317 30.55 23.44 15.50
C GLN A 317 30.95 24.74 14.79
N LYS A 318 30.41 25.89 15.21
CA LYS A 318 30.73 27.23 14.67
C LYS A 318 31.42 28.16 15.69
N GLN A 319 32.07 27.61 16.71
CA GLN A 319 33.00 28.35 17.58
C GLN A 319 34.39 27.73 17.52
#